data_AF-A0A8B6HF09-F1
#
_entry.id   AF-A0A8B6HF09-F1
#
_cell.length_a   1.000
_cell.length_b   1.000
_cell.length_c   1.000
_cell.angle_alpha   90.00
_cell.angle_beta   90.00
_cell.angle_gamma   90.00
#
_symmetry.space_group_name_H-M   'P 1'
#
loop_
_entity.id
_entity.type
_entity.pdbx_description
1 polymer ?
#
loop_
_entity_poly.entity_id
_entity_poly.type
_entity_poly.pdbx_seq_one_letter_code
_entity_poly.pdbx_strand_id
1 'polypeptide(L)' 'MDDIPPDRRLKSIVFETYEVKDILQILNGNKASGPDAISGRILKPVADIIAKPLHTIILSLRTKLFPSAWKLAK' A
#
# COMPACT_ATOMS: atom_id res chain seq x y z
N MET A 1 31.23 21.53 4.63
CA MET A 1 29.81 21.88 4.73
C MET A 1 29.08 20.61 4.37
N ASP A 2 28.84 19.77 5.37
CA ASP A 2 28.32 18.41 5.17
C ASP A 2 26.84 18.49 4.76
N ASP A 3 26.55 18.00 3.56
CA ASP A 3 25.22 17.92 2.98
C ASP A 3 24.46 16.79 3.71
N ILE A 4 23.66 17.13 4.72
CA ILE A 4 22.83 16.15 5.43
C ILE A 4 21.73 15.70 4.47
N PRO A 5 21.69 14.42 4.07
CA PRO A 5 20.68 13.94 3.15
C PRO A 5 19.28 14.12 3.77
N PRO A 6 18.27 14.49 2.96
CA PRO A 6 16.93 14.72 3.47
C PRO A 6 16.37 13.46 4.11
N ASP A 7 15.71 13.61 5.26
CA ASP A 7 15.02 12.51 5.92
C ASP A 7 13.90 11.99 5.00
N ARG A 8 14.07 10.77 4.47
CA ARG A 8 13.12 10.11 3.56
C ARG A 8 12.07 9.26 4.30
N ARG A 9 11.93 9.43 5.61
CA ARG A 9 10.98 8.68 6.42
C ARG A 9 9.60 9.33 6.39
N LEU A 10 8.57 8.51 6.26
CA LEU A 10 7.19 8.93 6.51
C LEU A 10 6.99 9.13 8.02
N LYS A 11 6.62 10.34 8.43
CA LYS A 11 6.40 10.69 9.86
C LYS A 11 5.12 10.05 10.43
N SER A 12 4.06 9.98 9.63
CA SER A 12 2.80 9.36 10.00
C SER A 12 2.08 8.82 8.78
N ILE A 13 1.44 7.66 8.93
CA ILE A 13 0.71 6.96 7.87
C ILE A 13 -0.67 6.67 8.47
N VAL A 14 -1.66 7.49 8.14
CA VAL A 14 -3.05 7.33 8.58
C VAL A 14 -3.91 7.43 7.34
N PHE A 15 -4.66 6.36 7.07
CA PHE A 15 -5.55 6.27 5.92
C PHE A 15 -6.78 5.49 6.32
N GLU A 16 -7.91 5.82 5.70
CA GLU A 16 -9.12 5.01 5.73
C GLU A 16 -9.19 4.08 4.52
N THR A 17 -10.02 3.03 4.62
CA THR A 17 -10.14 2.05 3.53
C THR A 17 -10.65 2.67 2.23
N TYR A 18 -11.52 3.69 2.31
CA TYR A 18 -12.03 4.38 1.12
C TYR A 18 -10.92 5.18 0.40
N GLU A 19 -9.99 5.79 1.14
CA GLU A 19 -8.86 6.52 0.54
C GLU A 19 -7.95 5.58 -0.24
N VAL A 20 -7.72 4.37 0.28
CA VAL A 20 -6.96 3.32 -0.43
C VAL A 20 -7.69 2.95 -1.74
N LYS A 21 -9.01 2.79 -1.70
CA LYS A 21 -9.82 2.52 -2.89
C LYS A 21 -9.71 3.65 -3.91
N ASP A 22 -9.87 4.91 -3.49
CA ASP A 22 -9.79 6.08 -4.37
C ASP A 22 -8.42 6.16 -5.06
N ILE A 23 -7.33 5.93 -4.31
CA ILE A 23 -5.97 5.86 -4.84
C ILE A 23 -5.84 4.77 -5.90
N LEU A 24 -6.37 3.57 -5.66
CA LEU A 24 -6.35 2.47 -6.60
C LEU A 24 -7.10 2.81 -7.90
N GLN A 25 -8.25 3.49 -7.80
CA GLN A 25 -9.08 3.88 -8.94
C GLN A 25 -8.41 4.93 -9.84
N ILE A 26 -7.60 5.84 -9.28
CA ILE A 26 -6.91 6.88 -10.04
C ILE A 26 -5.54 6.45 -10.60
N LEU A 27 -5.08 5.20 -10.36
CA LEU A 27 -3.79 4.71 -10.86
C LEU A 27 -3.65 4.95 -12.38
N ASN A 28 -2.44 5.15 -12.90
CA ASN A 28 -2.25 5.17 -14.35
C ASN A 28 -1.98 3.75 -14.85
N GLY A 29 -2.94 3.15 -15.55
CA GLY A 29 -2.80 1.79 -16.11
C GLY A 29 -1.75 1.67 -17.22
N ASN A 30 -1.24 2.77 -17.76
CA ASN A 30 -0.19 2.76 -18.79
C ASN A 30 1.21 2.88 -18.19
N LYS A 31 1.35 3.05 -16.87
CA LYS A 31 2.66 2.99 -16.21
C LYS A 31 3.17 1.55 -16.18
N ALA A 32 4.49 1.42 -16.24
CA ALA A 32 5.16 0.13 -16.11
C ALA A 32 4.79 -0.52 -14.77
N SER A 33 4.57 -1.84 -14.81
CA SER A 33 4.40 -2.64 -13.60
C SER A 33 5.67 -2.62 -12.75
N GLY A 34 5.52 -2.89 -11.46
CA GLY A 34 6.65 -3.17 -10.59
C GLY A 34 7.32 -4.51 -10.92
N PRO A 35 8.35 -4.91 -10.16
CA PRO A 35 9.01 -6.21 -10.27
C PRO A 35 8.07 -7.42 -10.10
N ASP A 36 6.90 -7.21 -9.50
CA ASP A 36 5.83 -8.19 -9.33
C ASP A 36 4.96 -8.39 -10.59
N ALA A 37 5.22 -7.62 -11.65
CA ALA A 37 4.45 -7.56 -12.89
C ALA A 37 2.96 -7.16 -12.73
N ILE A 38 2.52 -6.73 -11.54
CA ILE A 38 1.14 -6.30 -11.30
C ILE A 38 0.96 -4.86 -11.80
N SER A 39 0.20 -4.70 -12.88
CA SER A 39 -0.04 -3.39 -13.48
C SER A 39 -1.22 -2.65 -12.83
N GLY A 40 -1.21 -1.32 -12.95
CA GLY A 40 -2.36 -0.49 -12.57
C GLY A 40 -3.66 -0.83 -13.32
N ARG A 41 -3.58 -1.47 -14.50
CA ARG A 41 -4.77 -1.96 -15.24
C ARG A 41 -5.50 -3.07 -14.50
N ILE A 42 -4.77 -3.90 -13.76
CA ILE A 42 -5.33 -5.00 -12.98
C ILE A 42 -5.83 -4.47 -11.63
N LEU A 43 -5.07 -3.58 -10.99
CA LEU A 43 -5.39 -3.05 -9.66
C LEU A 43 -6.69 -2.22 -9.63
N LYS A 44 -6.96 -1.43 -10.67
CA LYS A 44 -8.18 -0.61 -10.78
C LYS A 44 -9.50 -1.39 -10.64
N PRO A 45 -9.78 -2.38 -11.50
CA PRO A 45 -11.06 -3.09 -11.48
C PRO A 45 -11.27 -3.91 -10.21
N VAL A 46 -10.19 -4.33 -9.54
CA VAL A 46 -10.27 -5.10 -8.29
C VAL A 46 -10.16 -4.21 -7.03
N ALA A 47 -10.17 -2.89 -7.18
CA ALA A 47 -9.94 -1.94 -6.08
C ALA A 47 -10.87 -2.18 -4.87
N ASP A 48 -12.15 -2.46 -5.14
CA ASP A 48 -13.15 -2.79 -4.10
C ASP A 48 -12.79 -4.04 -3.29
N ILE A 49 -12.13 -5.01 -3.91
CA ILE A 49 -11.74 -6.27 -3.28
C ILE A 49 -10.45 -6.08 -2.46
N ILE A 50 -9.49 -5.35 -3.01
CA ILE A 50 -8.14 -5.25 -2.43
C ILE A 50 -7.92 -4.05 -1.50
N ALA A 51 -8.83 -3.06 -1.48
CA ALA A 51 -8.68 -1.88 -0.64
C ALA A 51 -8.58 -2.24 0.86
N LYS A 52 -9.45 -3.14 1.34
CA LYS A 52 -9.46 -3.60 2.74
C LYS A 52 -8.18 -4.36 3.14
N PRO A 53 -7.72 -5.40 2.40
CA PRO A 53 -6.47 -6.07 2.75
C PRO A 53 -5.25 -5.14 2.66
N LEU A 54 -5.20 -4.23 1.69
CA LEU A 54 -4.12 -3.23 1.59
C LEU A 54 -4.13 -2.26 2.79
N HIS A 55 -5.30 -1.75 3.18
CA HIS A 55 -5.44 -0.94 4.39
C HIS A 55 -4.95 -1.71 5.64
N THR A 56 -5.26 -3.01 5.73
CA THR A 56 -4.79 -3.86 6.84
C THR A 56 -3.26 -3.98 6.86
N ILE A 57 -2.61 -4.14 5.70
CA ILE A 57 -1.14 -4.13 5.59
C ILE A 57 -0.60 -2.80 6.13
N ILE A 58 -1.12 -1.68 5.65
CA ILE A 58 -0.66 -0.34 6.06
C ILE A 58 -0.86 -0.12 7.57
N LEU A 59 -2.02 -0.53 8.11
CA LEU A 59 -2.33 -0.47 9.53
C LEU A 59 -1.34 -1.31 10.36
N SER A 60 -0.94 -2.49 9.86
CA SER A 60 0.05 -3.33 10.53
C SER A 60 1.43 -2.67 10.62
N LEU A 61 1.83 -1.90 9.60
CA LEU A 61 3.09 -1.13 9.62
C LEU A 61 3.07 -0.04 10.70
N ARG A 62 1.93 0.64 10.86
CA ARG A 62 1.74 1.67 11.89
C ARG A 62 1.68 1.09 13.31
N THR A 63 0.86 0.06 13.49
CA THR A 63 0.53 -0.50 14.81
C THR A 63 1.53 -1.53 15.29
N LYS A 64 2.35 -2.08 14.38
CA LYS A 64 3.20 -3.27 14.60
C LYS A 64 2.38 -4.52 14.97
N LEU A 65 1.08 -4.52 14.71
CA LEU A 65 0.18 -5.63 14.96
C LEU A 65 -0.16 -6.30 13.62
N PHE A 66 0.16 -7.59 13.53
CA PHE A 66 -0.07 -8.39 12.33
C PHE A 66 -1.20 -9.40 12.57
N PRO A 67 -2.08 -9.65 11.59
CA PRO A 67 -3.09 -10.69 11.69
C PRO A 67 -2.48 -12.03 12.09
N SER A 68 -3.04 -12.70 13.10
CA SER A 68 -2.53 -14.00 13.56
C SER A 68 -2.45 -15.02 12.44
N ALA A 69 -3.40 -14.98 11.49
CA ALA A 69 -3.41 -15.84 10.32
C ALA A 69 -2.11 -15.74 9.48
N TRP A 70 -1.47 -14.57 9.40
CA TRP A 70 -0.23 -14.40 8.63
C TRP A 70 0.99 -15.04 9.33
N LYS A 71 0.93 -15.22 10.65
CA LYS A 71 2.00 -15.87 11.43
C LYS A 71 1.91 -17.39 11.42
N LEU A 72 0.74 -17.92 11.04
CA LEU A 72 0.45 -19.35 11.01
C LEU A 72 0.61 -19.95 9.61
N ALA A 73 0.86 -19.12 8.59
CA ALA A 73 1.21 -19.59 7.26
C ALA A 73 2.56 -20.34 7.33
N LYS A 74 2.56 -21.60 6.88
CA LYS A 74 3.69 -22.53 6.94
C LYS A 74 4.36 -22.65 5.58
#